data_AF-A0A928J8U0-F1
#
_entry.id   AF-A0A928J8U0-F1
#
_cell.length_a   1.000
_cell.length_b   1.000
_cell.length_c   1.000
_cell.angle_alpha   90.00
_cell.angle_beta   90.00
_cell.angle_gamma   90.00
#
_symmetry.space_group_name_H-M   'P 1'
#
loop_
_entity.id
_entity.type
_entity.pdbx_description
1 polymer ?
#
loop_
_entity_poly.entity_id
_entity_poly.type
_entity_poly.pdbx_seq_one_letter_code
_entity_poly.pdbx_strand_id
1 'polypeptide(L)'
;MWDLPEKERTAAMPKTKRRPKHHRSLKQVLITTFVCAALSIVAIIIVLYLCGLRYQSFDTADGGNVKFFGLVDDSGKPKSGKIVYSFGMYGDVDTELGTINYSNGDIYEGDLKGLLKDGKGKMLYANGDVYEGEWAGDLINGTGTYKFVNGDIYEGSFKNSKKHGEGTYTMKDGSTYVGSFSDGMRNGEGSITLAAGDTYVGEFKNDMKHGEGTYTWANGDTYTGEYENDVCCGDGVFKWANGEMYEGEFKFNTLYGMGKYTWPDGRVYEGYFENGIIVRVDSDNGVGADPGVFADTDE
;
A
#
# COMPACT_ATOMS: atom_id res chain seq x y z
N MET A 1 127.18 -11.63 -14.36
CA MET A 1 127.21 -12.83 -13.50
C MET A 1 126.22 -12.60 -12.38
N TRP A 2 125.18 -13.43 -12.33
CA TRP A 2 124.18 -13.71 -11.28
C TRP A 2 122.82 -13.97 -11.97
N ASP A 3 122.37 -15.22 -11.83
CA ASP A 3 121.26 -15.88 -12.50
C ASP A 3 119.94 -15.79 -11.70
N LEU A 4 118.82 -15.70 -12.44
CA LEU A 4 117.45 -16.21 -12.19
C LEU A 4 116.59 -15.59 -11.03
N PRO A 5 115.23 -15.68 -11.03
CA PRO A 5 114.38 -16.65 -11.75
C PRO A 5 113.05 -16.19 -12.42
N GLU A 6 112.66 -16.99 -13.42
CA GLU A 6 111.34 -17.60 -13.71
C GLU A 6 110.05 -16.77 -13.95
N LYS A 7 109.46 -16.99 -15.14
CA LYS A 7 108.22 -16.39 -15.65
C LYS A 7 106.99 -16.81 -14.83
N GLU A 8 106.26 -15.84 -14.29
CA GLU A 8 104.92 -16.05 -13.75
C GLU A 8 103.94 -16.51 -14.85
N ARG A 9 103.32 -17.66 -14.62
CA ARG A 9 102.21 -18.19 -15.42
C ARG A 9 100.95 -17.39 -15.11
N THR A 10 100.35 -16.78 -16.12
CA THR A 10 99.03 -16.14 -16.06
C THR A 10 97.97 -17.13 -15.55
N ALA A 11 97.40 -16.88 -14.38
CA ALA A 11 96.28 -17.64 -13.84
C ALA A 11 95.00 -17.34 -14.64
N ALA A 12 94.43 -18.37 -15.28
CA ALA A 12 93.12 -18.28 -15.91
C ALA A 12 92.03 -18.18 -14.83
N MET A 13 91.19 -17.15 -14.89
CA MET A 13 90.01 -17.00 -14.03
C MET A 13 89.08 -18.24 -14.12
N PRO A 14 88.55 -18.75 -13.00
CA PRO A 14 87.63 -19.87 -13.03
C PRO A 14 86.32 -19.49 -13.72
N LYS A 15 85.92 -20.26 -14.74
CA LYS A 15 84.60 -20.15 -15.38
C LYS A 15 83.52 -20.33 -14.30
N THR A 16 82.78 -19.27 -13.97
CA THR A 16 81.62 -19.33 -13.09
C THR A 16 80.59 -20.30 -13.65
N LYS A 17 80.37 -21.44 -12.99
CA LYS A 17 79.28 -22.37 -13.30
C LYS A 17 77.95 -21.62 -13.15
N ARG A 18 77.29 -21.28 -14.26
CA ARG A 18 75.92 -20.76 -14.24
C ARG A 18 75.01 -21.83 -13.65
N ARG A 19 74.39 -21.55 -12.50
CA ARG A 19 73.40 -22.45 -11.88
C ARG A 19 72.26 -22.74 -12.87
N PRO A 20 71.77 -23.97 -12.99
CA PRO A 20 70.65 -24.29 -13.87
C PRO A 20 69.42 -23.47 -13.44
N LYS A 21 68.82 -22.75 -14.39
CA LYS A 21 67.56 -22.04 -14.14
C LYS A 21 66.45 -23.09 -13.98
N HIS A 22 66.03 -23.33 -12.75
CA HIS A 22 64.91 -24.20 -12.46
C HIS A 22 63.63 -23.49 -12.92
N HIS A 23 63.09 -23.85 -14.08
CA HIS A 23 61.77 -23.37 -14.49
C HIS A 23 60.73 -24.00 -13.56
N ARG A 24 59.94 -23.16 -12.87
CA ARG A 24 58.75 -23.63 -12.13
C ARG A 24 57.79 -24.27 -13.12
N SER A 25 57.19 -25.39 -12.75
CA SER A 25 56.17 -26.01 -13.61
C SER A 25 54.96 -25.08 -13.72
N LEU A 26 54.23 -25.14 -14.86
CA LEU A 26 53.02 -24.35 -15.06
C LEU A 26 52.03 -24.52 -13.88
N LYS A 27 51.93 -25.73 -13.33
CA LYS A 27 51.11 -26.03 -12.13
C LYS A 27 51.57 -25.22 -10.91
N GLN A 28 52.87 -25.15 -10.65
CA GLN A 28 53.40 -24.37 -9.53
C GLN A 28 53.18 -22.87 -9.71
N VAL A 29 53.35 -22.34 -10.92
CA VAL A 29 53.05 -20.94 -11.22
C VAL A 29 51.58 -20.64 -10.96
N LEU A 30 50.66 -21.45 -11.52
CA LEU A 30 49.21 -21.31 -11.34
C LEU A 30 48.79 -21.37 -9.86
N ILE A 31 49.34 -22.31 -9.09
CA ILE A 31 49.07 -22.42 -7.64
C ILE A 31 49.56 -21.16 -6.92
N THR A 32 50.81 -20.73 -7.16
CA THR A 32 51.33 -19.53 -6.50
C THR A 32 50.56 -18.26 -6.86
N THR A 33 50.14 -18.10 -8.11
CA THR A 33 49.29 -16.97 -8.51
C THR A 33 47.92 -17.02 -7.83
N PHE A 34 47.31 -18.20 -7.71
CA PHE A 34 46.03 -18.36 -7.03
C PHE A 34 46.13 -18.03 -5.54
N VAL A 35 47.19 -18.51 -4.86
CA VAL A 35 47.43 -18.20 -3.44
C VAL A 35 47.69 -16.71 -3.23
N CYS A 36 48.52 -16.08 -4.07
CA CYS A 36 48.75 -14.62 -3.97
C CYS A 36 47.47 -13.81 -4.20
N ALA A 37 46.64 -14.21 -5.16
CA ALA A 37 45.34 -13.58 -5.41
C ALA A 37 44.40 -13.73 -4.20
N ALA A 38 44.31 -14.92 -3.61
CA ALA A 38 43.49 -15.17 -2.43
C ALA A 38 43.96 -14.35 -1.21
N LEU A 39 45.26 -14.29 -0.95
CA LEU A 39 45.81 -13.47 0.14
C LEU A 39 45.56 -11.97 -0.08
N SER A 40 45.66 -11.50 -1.32
CA SER A 40 45.37 -10.11 -1.67
C SER A 40 43.90 -9.77 -1.42
N ILE A 41 42.97 -10.68 -1.76
CA ILE A 41 41.54 -10.51 -1.48
C ILE A 41 41.28 -10.45 0.04
N VAL A 42 41.88 -11.36 0.81
CA VAL A 42 41.73 -11.36 2.28
C VAL A 42 42.28 -10.07 2.89
N ALA A 43 43.44 -9.60 2.44
CA ALA A 43 43.99 -8.32 2.90
C ALA A 43 43.06 -7.15 2.58
N ILE A 44 42.45 -7.12 1.38
CA ILE A 44 41.44 -6.11 1.01
C ILE A 44 40.25 -6.19 1.95
N ILE A 45 39.70 -7.38 2.22
CA ILE A 45 38.55 -7.55 3.13
C ILE A 45 38.88 -7.04 4.53
N ILE A 46 40.07 -7.32 5.05
CA ILE A 46 40.52 -6.82 6.36
C ILE A 46 40.61 -5.30 6.35
N VAL A 47 41.19 -4.70 5.31
CA VAL A 47 41.28 -3.24 5.19
C VAL A 47 39.89 -2.61 5.14
N LEU A 48 38.97 -3.13 4.32
CA LEU A 48 37.59 -2.67 4.27
C LEU A 48 36.92 -2.78 5.64
N TYR A 49 37.15 -3.88 6.36
CA TYR A 49 36.62 -4.07 7.70
C TYR A 49 37.17 -3.04 8.69
N LEU A 50 38.47 -2.76 8.65
CA LEU A 50 39.11 -1.74 9.50
C LEU A 50 38.65 -0.32 9.14
N CYS A 51 38.28 -0.07 7.88
CA CYS A 51 37.68 1.20 7.43
C CYS A 51 36.19 1.35 7.80
N GLY A 52 35.60 0.40 8.54
CA GLY A 52 34.19 0.48 8.92
C GLY A 52 33.22 0.11 7.80
N LEU A 53 33.67 -0.48 6.68
CA LEU A 53 32.76 -1.00 5.67
C LEU A 53 32.23 -2.38 6.10
N ARG A 54 30.91 -2.56 6.07
CA ARG A 54 30.25 -3.82 6.41
C ARG A 54 29.25 -4.22 5.33
N TYR A 55 29.07 -5.53 5.24
CA TYR A 55 27.91 -6.13 4.60
C TYR A 55 26.97 -6.64 5.69
N GLN A 56 25.69 -6.30 5.61
CA GLN A 56 24.66 -6.75 6.56
C GLN A 56 23.39 -7.13 5.80
N SER A 57 22.53 -7.97 6.39
CA SER A 57 21.25 -8.38 5.82
C SER A 57 20.19 -8.34 6.90
N PHE A 58 19.03 -7.78 6.58
CA PHE A 58 17.90 -7.60 7.50
C PHE A 58 16.65 -8.15 6.84
N ASP A 59 15.83 -8.89 7.58
CA ASP A 59 14.54 -9.37 7.09
C ASP A 59 13.49 -8.27 7.22
N THR A 60 12.63 -8.13 6.21
CA THR A 60 11.52 -7.18 6.19
C THR A 60 10.25 -7.83 6.73
N ALA A 61 9.27 -7.03 7.17
CA ALA A 61 8.05 -7.56 7.78
C ALA A 61 7.19 -8.40 6.81
N ASP A 62 7.34 -8.21 5.50
CA ASP A 62 6.68 -8.97 4.43
C ASP A 62 7.43 -10.26 4.02
N GLY A 63 8.51 -10.62 4.72
CA GLY A 63 9.30 -11.82 4.46
C GLY A 63 10.38 -11.67 3.38
N GLY A 64 10.60 -10.44 2.88
CA GLY A 64 11.75 -10.09 2.06
C GLY A 64 13.04 -9.88 2.87
N ASN A 65 14.07 -9.36 2.21
CA ASN A 65 15.27 -8.88 2.89
C ASN A 65 15.87 -7.64 2.25
N VAL A 66 16.59 -6.88 3.07
CA VAL A 66 17.41 -5.73 2.68
C VAL A 66 18.87 -6.08 2.95
N LYS A 67 19.67 -6.06 1.89
CA LYS A 67 21.12 -6.20 1.95
C LYS A 67 21.76 -4.83 1.98
N PHE A 68 22.71 -4.63 2.86
CA PHE A 68 23.43 -3.38 3.03
C PHE A 68 24.90 -3.56 2.75
N PHE A 69 25.47 -2.58 2.07
CA PHE A 69 26.89 -2.40 1.93
C PHE A 69 27.25 -0.93 2.16
N GLY A 70 27.96 -0.65 3.25
CA GLY A 70 28.23 0.73 3.63
C GLY A 70 29.02 0.88 4.92
N LEU A 71 29.14 2.13 5.34
CA LEU A 71 29.81 2.54 6.57
C LEU A 71 28.95 2.19 7.78
N VAL A 72 29.60 1.77 8.85
CA VAL A 72 28.99 1.54 10.16
C VAL A 72 29.62 2.44 11.22
N ASP A 73 28.89 2.64 12.32
CA ASP A 73 29.42 3.29 13.52
C ASP A 73 30.36 2.36 14.32
N ASP A 74 30.92 2.89 15.42
CA ASP A 74 31.83 2.15 16.31
C ASP A 74 31.17 0.92 16.96
N SER A 75 29.83 0.88 17.03
CA SER A 75 29.05 -0.25 17.52
C SER A 75 28.72 -1.28 16.42
N GLY A 76 29.08 -0.99 15.17
CA GLY A 76 28.80 -1.83 14.01
C GLY A 76 27.41 -1.61 13.39
N LYS A 77 26.65 -0.59 13.81
CA LYS A 77 25.34 -0.28 13.23
C LYS A 77 25.48 0.47 11.90
N PRO A 78 24.62 0.21 10.91
CA PRO A 78 24.62 0.94 9.65
C PRO A 78 24.57 2.46 9.88
N LYS A 79 25.45 3.19 9.20
CA LYS A 79 25.49 4.66 9.19
C LYS A 79 25.01 5.20 7.84
N SER A 80 25.73 4.85 6.77
CA SER A 80 25.38 5.26 5.41
C SER A 80 25.90 4.28 4.37
N GLY A 81 25.22 4.16 3.23
CA GLY A 81 25.66 3.28 2.16
C GLY A 81 24.55 2.85 1.22
N LYS A 82 24.77 1.74 0.52
CA LYS A 82 23.80 1.19 -0.42
C LYS A 82 22.98 0.08 0.22
N ILE A 83 21.67 0.16 0.03
CA ILE A 83 20.74 -0.91 0.34
C ILE A 83 20.20 -1.54 -0.95
N VAL A 84 19.99 -2.86 -0.95
CA VAL A 84 19.43 -3.63 -2.06
C VAL A 84 18.38 -4.57 -1.50
N TYR A 85 17.14 -4.36 -1.92
CA TYR A 85 16.00 -5.17 -1.57
C TYR A 85 15.98 -6.47 -2.39
N SER A 86 15.40 -7.53 -1.83
CA SER A 86 15.25 -8.83 -2.48
C SER A 86 14.52 -8.77 -3.83
N PHE A 87 13.61 -7.81 -4.01
CA PHE A 87 12.88 -7.57 -5.26
C PHE A 87 13.61 -6.67 -6.27
N GLY A 88 14.88 -6.32 -6.00
CA GLY A 88 15.76 -5.63 -6.94
C GLY A 88 15.80 -4.10 -6.83
N MET A 89 14.93 -3.49 -6.03
CA MET A 89 15.02 -2.06 -5.72
C MET A 89 16.27 -1.80 -4.86
N TYR A 90 16.94 -0.68 -5.12
CA TYR A 90 18.10 -0.28 -4.32
C TYR A 90 18.02 1.20 -4.00
N GLY A 91 18.82 1.64 -3.04
CA GLY A 91 18.85 3.04 -2.64
C GLY A 91 20.11 3.39 -1.87
N ASP A 92 20.31 4.68 -1.66
CA ASP A 92 21.33 5.22 -0.79
C ASP A 92 20.67 5.63 0.54
N VAL A 93 21.12 5.03 1.64
CA VAL A 93 20.63 5.29 3.01
C VAL A 93 21.61 6.18 3.77
N ASP A 94 21.07 7.11 4.54
CA ASP A 94 21.78 7.84 5.59
C ASP A 94 20.94 7.78 6.87
N THR A 95 21.38 6.97 7.83
CA THR A 95 20.66 6.74 9.09
C THR A 95 20.81 7.89 10.10
N GLU A 96 21.80 8.76 9.94
CA GLU A 96 21.94 9.94 10.79
C GLU A 96 20.97 11.03 10.35
N LEU A 97 20.71 11.12 9.04
CA LEU A 97 19.68 12.00 8.48
C LEU A 97 18.28 11.36 8.46
N GLY A 98 18.18 10.04 8.68
CA GLY A 98 16.93 9.30 8.56
C GLY A 98 16.41 9.24 7.11
N THR A 99 17.30 9.26 6.12
CA THR A 99 16.90 9.36 4.70
C THR A 99 17.22 8.10 3.91
N ILE A 100 16.36 7.78 2.94
CA ILE A 100 16.61 6.78 1.91
C ILE A 100 16.21 7.36 0.56
N ASN A 101 17.17 7.42 -0.38
CA ASN A 101 16.93 7.83 -1.76
C ASN A 101 16.93 6.58 -2.64
N TYR A 102 15.77 6.22 -3.18
CA TYR A 102 15.58 4.99 -3.94
C TYR A 102 15.88 5.16 -5.42
N SER A 103 16.25 4.06 -6.08
CA SER A 103 16.61 4.01 -7.49
C SER A 103 15.48 4.36 -8.45
N ASN A 104 14.23 4.24 -8.00
CA ASN A 104 13.03 4.62 -8.77
C ASN A 104 12.68 6.11 -8.62
N GLY A 105 13.40 6.87 -7.79
CA GLY A 105 13.13 8.27 -7.49
C GLY A 105 12.30 8.50 -6.23
N ASP A 106 11.86 7.45 -5.53
CA ASP A 106 11.19 7.61 -4.24
C ASP A 106 12.19 8.13 -3.19
N ILE A 107 11.71 8.94 -2.26
CA ILE A 107 12.51 9.51 -1.17
C ILE A 107 11.78 9.29 0.14
N TYR A 108 12.45 8.65 1.09
CA TYR A 108 11.99 8.53 2.47
C TYR A 108 12.78 9.45 3.39
N GLU A 109 12.09 10.06 4.33
CA GLU A 109 12.66 10.81 5.46
C GLU A 109 11.89 10.46 6.74
N GLY A 110 12.58 9.95 7.75
CA GLY A 110 11.96 9.60 9.03
C GLY A 110 12.76 8.63 9.89
N ASP A 111 12.07 8.06 10.86
CA ASP A 111 12.63 7.13 11.82
C ASP A 111 13.04 5.81 11.14
N LEU A 112 14.28 5.38 11.40
CA LEU A 112 14.83 4.12 10.94
C LEU A 112 15.23 3.24 12.12
N LYS A 113 14.80 1.97 12.08
CA LYS A 113 15.29 0.93 13.00
C LYS A 113 16.25 0.02 12.24
N GLY A 114 17.54 0.33 12.37
CA GLY A 114 18.57 -0.27 11.53
C GLY A 114 18.47 0.30 10.11
N LEU A 115 17.86 -0.45 9.20
CA LEU A 115 17.65 -0.04 7.80
C LEU A 115 16.19 -0.04 7.37
N LEU A 116 15.29 -0.42 8.29
CA LEU A 116 13.87 -0.52 8.03
C LEU A 116 13.20 0.76 8.49
N LYS A 117 12.24 1.27 7.69
CA LYS A 117 11.33 2.34 8.09
C LYS A 117 10.50 1.85 9.28
N ASP A 118 10.61 2.54 10.41
CA ASP A 118 10.01 2.12 11.69
C ASP A 118 9.86 3.33 12.60
N GLY A 119 8.62 3.67 12.99
CA GLY A 119 8.29 4.93 13.65
C GLY A 119 7.62 5.91 12.70
N LYS A 120 7.84 7.22 12.87
CA LYS A 120 7.21 8.23 12.02
C LYS A 120 8.09 8.56 10.82
N GLY A 121 7.48 8.73 9.66
CA GLY A 121 8.23 9.15 8.49
C GLY A 121 7.35 9.55 7.32
N LYS A 122 7.99 10.20 6.36
CA LYS A 122 7.41 10.71 5.15
C LYS A 122 8.03 10.02 3.94
N MET A 123 7.19 9.54 3.03
CA MET A 123 7.58 9.03 1.73
C MET A 123 7.06 9.96 0.65
N LEU A 124 7.97 10.45 -0.18
CA LEU A 124 7.67 11.09 -1.45
C LEU A 124 7.87 10.05 -2.55
N TYR A 125 6.80 9.66 -3.23
CA TYR A 125 6.87 8.72 -4.33
C TYR A 125 7.20 9.45 -5.63
N ALA A 126 7.91 8.77 -6.54
CA ALA A 126 8.31 9.31 -7.83
C ALA A 126 7.11 9.67 -8.73
N ASN A 127 5.95 9.05 -8.50
CA ASN A 127 4.70 9.38 -9.18
C ASN A 127 4.05 10.70 -8.66
N GLY A 128 4.57 11.28 -7.58
CA GLY A 128 4.07 12.50 -6.95
C GLY A 128 3.16 12.26 -5.73
N ASP A 129 2.83 11.01 -5.41
CA ASP A 129 2.11 10.68 -4.18
C ASP A 129 2.98 10.99 -2.95
N VAL A 130 2.34 11.30 -1.83
CA VAL A 130 3.02 11.55 -0.56
C VAL A 130 2.31 10.78 0.55
N TYR A 131 3.06 9.97 1.28
CA TYR A 131 2.60 9.41 2.55
C TYR A 131 3.35 10.06 3.71
N GLU A 132 2.64 10.39 4.77
CA GLU A 132 3.21 10.87 6.03
C GLU A 132 2.49 10.18 7.20
N GLY A 133 3.22 9.43 8.01
CA GLY A 133 2.61 8.68 9.10
C GLY A 133 3.53 7.64 9.72
N GLU A 134 2.91 6.63 10.33
CA GLU A 134 3.59 5.56 11.01
C GLU A 134 4.03 4.43 10.06
N TRP A 135 5.17 3.84 10.41
CA TRP A 135 5.83 2.74 9.71
C TRP A 135 6.23 1.67 10.74
N ALA A 136 6.22 0.41 10.31
CA ALA A 136 6.78 -0.70 11.08
C ALA A 136 7.38 -1.72 10.12
N GLY A 137 8.68 -1.98 10.26
CA GLY A 137 9.38 -2.99 9.46
C GLY A 137 9.24 -2.82 7.95
N ASP A 138 9.45 -1.60 7.44
CA ASP A 138 9.32 -1.20 6.03
C ASP A 138 7.89 -1.13 5.46
N LEU A 139 6.87 -1.43 6.26
CA LEU A 139 5.46 -1.33 5.88
C LEU A 139 4.78 -0.13 6.55
N ILE A 140 3.86 0.50 5.82
CA ILE A 140 2.96 1.51 6.40
C ILE A 140 2.02 0.80 7.39
N ASN A 141 2.03 1.22 8.64
CA ASN A 141 1.28 0.61 9.73
C ASN A 141 0.97 1.66 10.79
N GLY A 142 -0.21 1.61 11.41
CA GLY A 142 -0.63 2.62 12.37
C GLY A 142 -1.40 3.74 11.68
N THR A 143 -1.26 4.99 12.11
CA THR A 143 -2.00 6.11 11.53
C THR A 143 -1.16 6.94 10.55
N GLY A 144 -1.81 7.52 9.54
CA GLY A 144 -1.14 8.39 8.59
C GLY A 144 -2.06 9.08 7.59
N THR A 145 -1.45 9.94 6.79
CA THR A 145 -2.09 10.67 5.69
C THR A 145 -1.42 10.29 4.38
N TYR A 146 -2.22 9.85 3.41
CA TYR A 146 -1.79 9.57 2.03
C TYR A 146 -2.42 10.59 1.10
N LYS A 147 -1.59 11.42 0.47
CA LYS A 147 -1.99 12.42 -0.52
C LYS A 147 -1.66 11.89 -1.89
N PHE A 148 -2.68 11.67 -2.71
CA PHE A 148 -2.53 11.18 -4.06
C PHE A 148 -2.28 12.33 -5.02
N VAL A 149 -1.48 12.10 -6.06
CA VAL A 149 -1.18 13.08 -7.11
C VAL A 149 -2.44 13.52 -7.87
N ASN A 150 -3.49 12.67 -7.88
CA ASN A 150 -4.78 13.01 -8.47
C ASN A 150 -5.57 14.05 -7.66
N GLY A 151 -5.12 14.39 -6.45
CA GLY A 151 -5.74 15.35 -5.53
C GLY A 151 -6.57 14.70 -4.40
N ASP A 152 -6.76 13.38 -4.42
CA ASP A 152 -7.44 12.67 -3.35
C ASP A 152 -6.54 12.61 -2.10
N ILE A 153 -7.16 12.47 -0.94
CA ILE A 153 -6.49 12.38 0.35
C ILE A 153 -7.15 11.28 1.16
N TYR A 154 -6.34 10.37 1.71
CA TYR A 154 -6.78 9.44 2.74
C TYR A 154 -6.11 9.77 4.07
N GLU A 155 -6.89 9.84 5.14
CA GLU A 155 -6.43 10.05 6.51
C GLU A 155 -7.03 8.97 7.40
N GLY A 156 -6.20 8.12 7.99
CA GLY A 156 -6.74 7.02 8.77
C GLY A 156 -5.71 5.98 9.16
N SER A 157 -6.23 4.82 9.53
CA SER A 157 -5.45 3.70 9.98
C SER A 157 -5.00 2.81 8.82
N PHE A 158 -3.82 2.22 8.98
CA PHE A 158 -3.19 1.35 8.02
C PHE A 158 -2.69 0.07 8.69
N LYS A 159 -2.72 -1.01 7.92
CA LYS A 159 -2.15 -2.31 8.28
C LYS A 159 -1.51 -2.93 7.07
N ASN A 160 -0.22 -3.27 7.17
CA ASN A 160 0.57 -3.88 6.10
C ASN A 160 0.44 -3.13 4.77
N SER A 161 0.58 -1.80 4.81
CA SER A 161 0.48 -0.90 3.66
C SER A 161 -0.89 -0.83 2.97
N LYS A 162 -1.96 -1.29 3.64
CA LYS A 162 -3.35 -1.13 3.20
C LYS A 162 -4.14 -0.29 4.19
N LYS A 163 -5.12 0.47 3.70
CA LYS A 163 -6.13 1.15 4.52
C LYS A 163 -6.86 0.10 5.37
N HIS A 164 -7.00 0.33 6.67
CA HIS A 164 -7.59 -0.63 7.59
C HIS A 164 -8.09 0.06 8.86
N GLY A 165 -9.22 -0.38 9.42
CA GLY A 165 -9.86 0.32 10.55
C GLY A 165 -10.49 1.63 10.09
N GLU A 166 -10.61 2.60 10.98
CA GLU A 166 -11.27 3.87 10.67
C GLU A 166 -10.41 4.78 9.78
N GLY A 167 -11.06 5.48 8.85
CA GLY A 167 -10.43 6.53 8.06
C GLY A 167 -11.41 7.42 7.31
N THR A 168 -10.87 8.51 6.78
CA THR A 168 -11.55 9.47 5.91
C THR A 168 -10.87 9.47 4.55
N TYR A 169 -11.64 9.28 3.48
CA TYR A 169 -11.18 9.42 2.10
C TYR A 169 -11.86 10.63 1.47
N THR A 170 -11.10 11.68 1.19
CA THR A 170 -11.56 12.89 0.53
C THR A 170 -11.13 12.85 -0.93
N MET A 171 -12.09 12.92 -1.84
CA MET A 171 -11.85 13.01 -3.27
C MET A 171 -11.54 14.45 -3.67
N LYS A 172 -10.83 14.64 -4.78
CA LYS A 172 -10.51 15.97 -5.32
C LYS A 172 -11.72 16.87 -5.56
N ASP A 173 -12.88 16.30 -5.87
CA ASP A 173 -14.12 17.06 -6.10
C ASP A 173 -14.79 17.54 -4.79
N GLY A 174 -14.27 17.13 -3.64
CA GLY A 174 -14.82 17.42 -2.31
C GLY A 174 -15.75 16.34 -1.77
N SER A 175 -16.04 15.28 -2.54
CA SER A 175 -16.77 14.11 -2.03
C SER A 175 -15.95 13.41 -0.95
N THR A 176 -16.59 12.95 0.12
CA THR A 176 -15.92 12.31 1.25
C THR A 176 -16.55 10.97 1.58
N TYR A 177 -15.72 10.00 1.94
CA TYR A 177 -16.13 8.81 2.69
C TYR A 177 -15.51 8.85 4.09
N VAL A 178 -16.30 8.56 5.12
CA VAL A 178 -15.84 8.42 6.51
C VAL A 178 -16.35 7.09 7.05
N GLY A 179 -15.47 6.21 7.49
CA GLY A 179 -15.89 4.93 8.07
C GLY A 179 -14.81 3.86 8.07
N SER A 180 -15.25 2.62 8.21
CA SER A 180 -14.40 1.45 8.38
C SER A 180 -13.83 0.93 7.05
N PHE A 181 -12.55 0.57 7.08
CA PHE A 181 -11.82 -0.06 5.99
C PHE A 181 -11.31 -1.45 6.40
N SER A 182 -11.29 -2.37 5.45
CA SER A 182 -10.59 -3.65 5.58
C SER A 182 -9.90 -4.00 4.27
N ASP A 183 -8.62 -4.39 4.36
CA ASP A 183 -7.78 -4.76 3.21
C ASP A 183 -7.79 -3.75 2.05
N GLY A 184 -7.88 -2.45 2.37
CA GLY A 184 -7.90 -1.38 1.37
C GLY A 184 -9.28 -0.98 0.84
N MET A 185 -10.34 -1.73 1.18
CA MET A 185 -11.71 -1.53 0.72
C MET A 185 -12.62 -1.06 1.87
N ARG A 186 -13.65 -0.26 1.57
CA ARG A 186 -14.70 0.10 2.53
C ARG A 186 -15.44 -1.17 2.97
N ASN A 187 -15.50 -1.40 4.28
CA ASN A 187 -16.08 -2.58 4.89
C ASN A 187 -16.54 -2.26 6.31
N GLY A 188 -17.80 -2.53 6.63
CA GLY A 188 -18.45 -2.12 7.87
C GLY A 188 -19.22 -0.81 7.70
N GLU A 189 -19.48 -0.12 8.80
CA GLU A 189 -20.24 1.14 8.79
C GLU A 189 -19.47 2.28 8.13
N GLY A 190 -20.19 3.16 7.43
CA GLY A 190 -19.61 4.39 6.93
C GLY A 190 -20.63 5.37 6.37
N SER A 191 -20.13 6.55 6.04
CA SER A 191 -20.90 7.61 5.41
C SER A 191 -20.18 8.11 4.16
N ILE A 192 -20.94 8.29 3.08
CA ILE A 192 -20.52 9.02 1.88
C ILE A 192 -21.25 10.37 1.88
N THR A 193 -20.54 11.43 1.58
CA THR A 193 -21.10 12.73 1.19
C THR A 193 -20.54 13.07 -0.18
N LEU A 194 -21.39 13.18 -1.19
CA LEU A 194 -20.98 13.57 -2.54
C LEU A 194 -20.91 15.09 -2.66
N ALA A 195 -20.02 15.60 -3.52
CA ALA A 195 -19.91 17.03 -3.80
C ALA A 195 -21.22 17.67 -4.29
N ALA A 196 -22.11 16.86 -4.89
CA ALA A 196 -23.43 17.28 -5.34
C ALA A 196 -24.45 17.46 -4.20
N GLY A 197 -24.15 17.00 -2.98
CA GLY A 197 -25.02 17.09 -1.80
C GLY A 197 -25.70 15.77 -1.40
N ASP A 198 -25.67 14.76 -2.27
CA ASP A 198 -26.18 13.43 -1.94
C ASP A 198 -25.36 12.80 -0.80
N THR A 199 -26.04 12.10 0.11
CA THR A 199 -25.38 11.38 1.21
C THR A 199 -25.87 9.94 1.30
N TYR A 200 -24.98 9.05 1.73
CA TYR A 200 -25.32 7.71 2.16
C TYR A 200 -24.74 7.47 3.55
N VAL A 201 -25.50 6.81 4.43
CA VAL A 201 -25.03 6.33 5.74
C VAL A 201 -25.52 4.90 5.90
N GLY A 202 -24.62 3.96 6.14
CA GLY A 202 -24.96 2.56 6.37
C GLY A 202 -23.79 1.63 6.16
N GLU A 203 -24.10 0.35 6.00
CA GLU A 203 -23.11 -0.71 5.88
C GLU A 203 -22.47 -0.75 4.47
N PHE A 204 -21.21 -1.19 4.45
CA PHE A 204 -20.40 -1.43 3.26
C PHE A 204 -19.77 -2.81 3.29
N LYS A 205 -19.63 -3.42 2.11
CA LYS A 205 -18.91 -4.67 1.90
C LYS A 205 -18.18 -4.64 0.57
N ASN A 206 -16.86 -4.81 0.60
CA ASN A 206 -15.99 -4.77 -0.58
C ASN A 206 -16.27 -3.55 -1.48
N ASP A 207 -16.25 -2.36 -0.87
CA ASP A 207 -16.53 -1.07 -1.53
C ASP A 207 -17.98 -0.84 -2.02
N MET A 208 -18.91 -1.76 -1.81
CA MET A 208 -20.32 -1.59 -2.20
C MET A 208 -21.21 -1.38 -0.98
N LYS A 209 -22.27 -0.59 -1.11
CA LYS A 209 -23.34 -0.51 -0.10
C LYS A 209 -23.93 -1.90 0.10
N HIS A 210 -24.13 -2.26 1.35
CA HIS A 210 -24.68 -3.55 1.75
C HIS A 210 -25.48 -3.37 3.04
N GLY A 211 -26.26 -4.37 3.46
CA GLY A 211 -26.98 -4.33 4.73
C GLY A 211 -27.97 -3.18 4.81
N GLU A 212 -28.19 -2.64 6.00
CA GLU A 212 -29.09 -1.51 6.19
C GLU A 212 -28.39 -0.18 5.85
N GLY A 213 -29.13 0.74 5.22
CA GLY A 213 -28.60 2.05 4.90
C GLY A 213 -29.67 3.08 4.60
N THR A 214 -29.27 4.35 4.71
CA THR A 214 -30.07 5.50 4.29
C THR A 214 -29.34 6.29 3.22
N TYR A 215 -29.98 6.45 2.06
CA TYR A 215 -29.56 7.39 1.03
C TYR A 215 -30.44 8.63 1.08
N THR A 216 -29.82 9.81 1.07
CA THR A 216 -30.51 11.10 0.97
C THR A 216 -30.01 11.80 -0.28
N TRP A 217 -30.89 12.07 -1.22
CA TRP A 217 -30.56 12.83 -2.42
C TRP A 217 -30.50 14.32 -2.09
N ALA A 218 -29.72 15.09 -2.85
CA ALA A 218 -29.59 16.54 -2.67
C ALA A 218 -30.93 17.30 -2.79
N ASN A 219 -31.93 16.73 -3.46
CA ASN A 219 -33.28 17.29 -3.56
C ASN A 219 -34.15 17.07 -2.30
N GLY A 220 -33.68 16.26 -1.34
CA GLY A 220 -34.39 15.92 -0.11
C GLY A 220 -35.15 14.60 -0.16
N ASP A 221 -35.15 13.86 -1.28
CA ASP A 221 -35.66 12.50 -1.30
C ASP A 221 -34.81 11.63 -0.35
N THR A 222 -35.40 10.61 0.26
CA THR A 222 -34.71 9.67 1.13
C THR A 222 -35.16 8.24 0.88
N TYR A 223 -34.23 7.30 0.87
CA TYR A 223 -34.50 5.87 0.96
C TYR A 223 -33.82 5.34 2.21
N THR A 224 -34.54 4.56 3.01
CA THR A 224 -34.01 3.82 4.16
C THR A 224 -34.43 2.36 4.03
N GLY A 225 -33.48 1.44 3.99
CA GLY A 225 -33.76 0.00 3.91
C GLY A 225 -32.53 -0.80 3.47
N GLU A 226 -32.78 -2.03 3.02
CA GLU A 226 -31.71 -2.97 2.70
C GLU A 226 -31.01 -2.68 1.37
N TYR A 227 -29.72 -3.02 1.32
CA TYR A 227 -28.83 -2.96 0.16
C TYR A 227 -28.07 -4.28 -0.06
N GLU A 228 -27.94 -4.67 -1.32
CA GLU A 228 -27.13 -5.80 -1.77
C GLU A 228 -26.29 -5.36 -2.98
N ASN A 229 -24.98 -5.20 -2.79
CA ASN A 229 -24.04 -4.81 -3.85
C ASN A 229 -24.45 -3.51 -4.59
N ASP A 230 -24.63 -2.43 -3.82
CA ASP A 230 -25.11 -1.11 -4.30
C ASP A 230 -26.57 -1.03 -4.77
N VAL A 231 -27.33 -2.12 -4.65
CA VAL A 231 -28.72 -2.19 -5.11
C VAL A 231 -29.69 -2.23 -3.93
N CYS A 232 -30.67 -1.32 -3.91
CA CYS A 232 -31.77 -1.35 -2.94
C CYS A 232 -32.60 -2.63 -3.17
N CYS A 233 -32.83 -3.37 -2.10
CA CYS A 233 -33.59 -4.61 -2.09
C CYS A 233 -34.34 -4.76 -0.76
N GLY A 234 -35.09 -5.85 -0.59
CA GLY A 234 -35.73 -6.18 0.69
C GLY A 234 -36.79 -5.16 1.09
N ASP A 235 -37.07 -5.05 2.38
CA ASP A 235 -38.01 -4.06 2.89
C ASP A 235 -37.34 -2.68 3.01
N GLY A 236 -38.08 -1.63 2.71
CA GLY A 236 -37.57 -0.26 2.83
C GLY A 236 -38.66 0.79 2.82
N VAL A 237 -38.24 2.03 3.05
CA VAL A 237 -39.06 3.23 3.03
C VAL A 237 -38.45 4.25 2.09
N PHE A 238 -39.18 4.66 1.06
CA PHE A 238 -38.84 5.80 0.22
C PHE A 238 -39.73 6.98 0.59
N LYS A 239 -39.12 8.14 0.86
CA LYS A 239 -39.83 9.41 1.07
C LYS A 239 -39.38 10.38 0.00
N TRP A 240 -40.33 10.90 -0.76
CA TRP A 240 -40.06 11.95 -1.72
C TRP A 240 -40.12 13.31 -1.03
N ALA A 241 -39.32 14.26 -1.49
CA ALA A 241 -39.27 15.62 -0.98
C ALA A 241 -40.60 16.38 -1.12
N ASN A 242 -41.47 15.94 -2.03
CA ASN A 242 -42.83 16.46 -2.22
C ASN A 242 -43.83 15.98 -1.15
N GLY A 243 -43.42 15.10 -0.23
CA GLY A 243 -44.25 14.53 0.84
C GLY A 243 -44.88 13.17 0.51
N GLU A 244 -44.69 12.64 -0.71
CA GLU A 244 -45.07 11.26 -1.02
C GLU A 244 -44.20 10.27 -0.21
N MET A 245 -44.75 9.09 0.07
CA MET A 245 -44.04 8.04 0.78
C MET A 245 -44.44 6.66 0.27
N TYR A 246 -43.48 5.74 0.23
CA TYR A 246 -43.69 4.32 0.00
C TYR A 246 -42.99 3.52 1.10
N GLU A 247 -43.66 2.52 1.63
CA GLU A 247 -43.13 1.54 2.57
C GLU A 247 -43.47 0.14 2.06
N GLY A 248 -42.47 -0.70 1.82
CA GLY A 248 -42.69 -2.05 1.28
C GLY A 248 -41.45 -2.64 0.64
N GLU A 249 -41.63 -3.66 -0.18
CA GLU A 249 -40.52 -4.37 -0.79
C GLU A 249 -39.87 -3.55 -1.93
N PHE A 250 -38.55 -3.71 -2.08
CA PHE A 250 -37.72 -3.17 -3.15
C PHE A 250 -37.02 -4.28 -3.89
N LYS A 251 -36.88 -4.11 -5.20
CA LYS A 251 -36.10 -5.00 -6.05
C LYS A 251 -35.46 -4.22 -7.18
N PHE A 252 -34.14 -4.38 -7.33
CA PHE A 252 -33.35 -3.70 -8.37
C PHE A 252 -33.52 -2.18 -8.39
N ASN A 253 -33.52 -1.54 -7.21
CA ASN A 253 -33.77 -0.09 -7.05
C ASN A 253 -35.19 0.37 -7.44
N THR A 254 -36.17 -0.53 -7.47
CA THR A 254 -37.58 -0.20 -7.81
C THR A 254 -38.53 -0.67 -6.72
N LEU A 255 -39.67 0.02 -6.56
CA LEU A 255 -40.79 -0.45 -5.74
C LEU A 255 -41.28 -1.78 -6.32
N TYR A 256 -41.41 -2.80 -5.47
CA TYR A 256 -41.77 -4.16 -5.85
C TYR A 256 -42.62 -4.81 -4.75
N GLY A 257 -43.30 -5.91 -5.05
CA GLY A 257 -43.96 -6.71 -4.02
C GLY A 257 -45.14 -6.00 -3.37
N MET A 258 -45.47 -6.38 -2.14
CA MET A 258 -46.52 -5.69 -1.38
C MET A 258 -45.97 -4.44 -0.72
N GLY A 259 -46.74 -3.36 -0.75
CA GLY A 259 -46.36 -2.11 -0.10
C GLY A 259 -47.52 -1.16 0.12
N LYS A 260 -47.22 -0.08 0.86
CA LYS A 260 -48.10 1.03 1.19
C LYS A 260 -47.55 2.30 0.60
N TYR A 261 -48.31 2.95 -0.26
CA TYR A 261 -48.01 4.26 -0.82
C TYR A 261 -48.93 5.32 -0.21
N THR A 262 -48.35 6.42 0.28
CA THR A 262 -49.06 7.54 0.90
C THR A 262 -48.80 8.81 0.11
N TRP A 263 -49.86 9.49 -0.32
CA TRP A 263 -49.78 10.78 -1.00
C TRP A 263 -49.70 11.94 0.02
N PRO A 264 -49.26 13.15 -0.40
CA PRO A 264 -49.10 14.28 0.51
C PRO A 264 -50.42 14.75 1.13
N ASP A 265 -51.55 14.45 0.48
CA ASP A 265 -52.89 14.75 0.97
C ASP A 265 -53.44 13.72 1.97
N GLY A 266 -52.63 12.70 2.32
CA GLY A 266 -52.99 11.64 3.26
C GLY A 266 -53.72 10.45 2.63
N ARG A 267 -54.01 10.48 1.32
CA ARG A 267 -54.52 9.28 0.63
C ARG A 267 -53.50 8.14 0.73
N VAL A 268 -54.01 6.91 0.78
CA VAL A 268 -53.20 5.70 0.89
C VAL A 268 -53.62 4.67 -0.16
N TYR A 269 -52.65 3.95 -0.72
CA TYR A 269 -52.85 2.72 -1.47
C TYR A 269 -52.02 1.61 -0.84
N GLU A 270 -52.65 0.48 -0.55
CA GLU A 270 -51.99 -0.74 -0.08
C GLU A 270 -52.23 -1.85 -1.10
N GLY A 271 -51.15 -2.41 -1.65
CA GLY A 271 -51.26 -3.45 -2.66
C GLY A 271 -49.94 -3.79 -3.34
N TYR A 272 -50.03 -4.44 -4.50
CA TYR A 272 -48.86 -4.95 -5.21
C TYR A 272 -48.23 -3.90 -6.14
N PHE A 273 -46.91 -3.87 -6.17
CA PHE A 273 -46.07 -3.03 -7.01
C PHE A 273 -45.15 -3.89 -7.87
N GLU A 274 -44.93 -3.48 -9.12
CA GLU A 274 -43.95 -4.11 -10.01
C GLU A 274 -43.31 -3.04 -10.89
N ASN A 275 -41.98 -3.04 -10.97
CA ASN A 275 -41.21 -2.06 -11.74
C ASN A 275 -41.54 -0.60 -11.39
N GLY A 276 -41.79 -0.32 -10.10
CA GLY A 276 -42.08 1.03 -9.62
C GLY A 276 -43.50 1.54 -9.87
N ILE A 277 -44.42 0.71 -10.38
CA ILE A 277 -45.81 1.09 -10.60
C ILE A 277 -46.78 0.22 -9.80
N ILE A 278 -47.92 0.82 -9.43
CA ILE A 278 -49.06 0.11 -8.85
C ILE A 278 -49.57 -0.91 -9.87
N VAL A 279 -49.63 -2.18 -9.48
CA VAL A 279 -50.27 -3.24 -10.25
C VAL A 279 -51.67 -3.44 -9.69
N ARG A 280 -52.69 -3.05 -10.48
CA ARG A 280 -54.07 -3.38 -10.15
C ARG A 280 -54.35 -4.82 -10.56
N VAL A 281 -54.64 -5.67 -9.57
CA VAL A 281 -55.34 -6.93 -9.83
C VAL A 281 -56.81 -6.57 -9.90
N ASP A 282 -57.32 -6.28 -11.10
CA ASP A 282 -58.75 -6.22 -11.30
C ASP A 282 -59.30 -7.64 -11.06
N SER A 283 -59.88 -7.87 -9.89
CA SER A 283 -60.60 -9.10 -9.58
C SER A 283 -61.81 -9.33 -10.49
N ASP A 284 -62.20 -8.34 -11.29
CA ASP A 284 -63.43 -8.36 -12.07
C ASP A 284 -63.19 -8.17 -13.57
N ASN A 285 -63.34 -9.26 -14.31
CA ASN A 285 -63.77 -9.23 -15.71
C ASN A 285 -65.23 -8.76 -15.84
N GLY A 286 -65.55 -7.58 -15.29
CA GLY A 286 -66.84 -6.92 -15.45
C GLY A 286 -67.62 -6.74 -14.16
N VAL A 287 -67.77 -5.47 -13.80
CA VAL A 287 -68.77 -4.89 -12.88
C VAL A 287 -68.57 -5.20 -11.39
N GLY A 288 -67.58 -4.56 -10.77
CA GLY A 288 -67.46 -4.48 -9.31
C GLY A 288 -66.93 -3.10 -8.87
N ALA A 289 -67.42 -2.65 -7.73
CA ALA A 289 -67.34 -1.27 -7.26
C ALA A 289 -65.90 -0.74 -7.06
N ASP A 290 -65.78 0.58 -7.22
CA ASP A 290 -64.62 1.42 -6.88
C ASP A 290 -64.05 1.02 -5.51
N PRO A 291 -62.76 0.63 -5.40
CA PRO A 291 -62.20 0.19 -4.14
C PRO A 291 -62.19 1.34 -3.13
N GLY A 292 -62.65 1.04 -1.91
CA GLY A 292 -62.84 1.98 -0.82
C GLY A 292 -61.64 2.91 -0.61
N VAL A 293 -61.82 4.16 -1.03
CA VAL A 293 -61.06 5.32 -0.58
C VAL A 293 -61.42 5.51 0.88
N PHE A 294 -60.57 5.05 1.80
CA PHE A 294 -60.67 5.49 3.19
C PHE A 294 -60.04 6.89 3.25
N ALA A 295 -60.90 7.91 3.16
CA ALA A 295 -60.57 9.20 3.71
C ALA A 295 -60.68 9.05 5.24
N ASP A 296 -59.57 9.16 5.95
CA ASP A 296 -59.62 9.44 7.38
C ASP A 296 -60.19 10.85 7.54
N THR A 297 -61.49 10.92 7.83
CA THR A 297 -62.09 12.06 8.53
C THR A 297 -62.32 11.61 9.96
N ASP A 298 -61.50 12.09 10.88
CA ASP A 298 -61.91 12.25 12.26
C ASP A 298 -61.44 13.61 12.78
N GLU A 299 -62.38 14.23 13.51
CA GLU A 299 -62.44 15.60 14.04
C GLU A 299 -61.38 15.97 15.08
#